data_AF-A0A7C7D9G1-F1
#
_entry.id   AF-A0A7C7D9G1-F1
#
_cell.length_a   1.000
_cell.length_b   1.000
_cell.length_c   1.000
_cell.angle_alpha   90.00
_cell.angle_beta   90.00
_cell.angle_gamma   90.00
#
_symmetry.space_group_name_H-M   'P 1'
#
loop_
_entity.id
_entity.type
_entity.pdbx_description
1 polymer ?
#
loop_
_entity_poly.entity_id
_entity_poly.type
_entity_poly.pdbx_seq_one_letter_code
_entity_poly.pdbx_strand_id
1 'polypeptide(L)'
;MRLGFPRALMYYEYYPFWAGFFYKLGIELVSSPLTNREIMEIGLKKAPDDTCLPVKILVGHLTVLRGVEGIFLPRLVSMEQNTYHCPKILGLPESILYALPAESKVYTVDINWREGKREVINSLMAFGGEIGRSKGQIREAFAEAQRWQKAYQRMRNAGWSFEESMECFEALAEPMKLKDLGFSQEGSRRQKPA
;
A
#
# COMPACT_ATOMS: atom_id res chain seq x y z
N MET A 1 15.68 -4.40 1.37
CA MET A 1 14.65 -3.95 0.43
C MET A 1 13.65 -3.08 1.15
N ARG A 2 13.65 -1.78 0.83
CA ARG A 2 12.72 -0.76 1.33
C ARG A 2 11.93 -0.19 0.17
N LEU A 3 10.61 -0.34 0.20
CA LEU A 3 9.71 0.16 -0.84
C LEU A 3 8.89 1.33 -0.32
N GLY A 4 8.89 2.45 -1.05
CA GLY A 4 8.05 3.60 -0.75
C GLY A 4 6.61 3.34 -1.19
N PHE A 5 5.64 3.65 -0.34
CA PHE A 5 4.21 3.56 -0.65
C PHE A 5 3.51 4.88 -0.31
N PRO A 6 3.04 5.64 -1.30
CA PRO A 6 2.52 6.99 -1.07
C PRO A 6 1.19 6.95 -0.32
N ARG A 7 1.05 7.80 0.71
CA ARG A 7 -0.15 8.01 1.53
C ARG A 7 -1.24 8.81 0.80
N ALA A 8 -1.65 8.31 -0.35
CA ALA A 8 -2.65 8.91 -1.22
C ALA A 8 -3.61 7.85 -1.81
N LEU A 9 -4.78 8.30 -2.28
CA LEU A 9 -5.76 7.47 -2.99
C LEU A 9 -6.15 6.23 -2.18
N MET A 10 -5.83 5.04 -2.73
CA MET A 10 -6.25 3.75 -2.20
C MET A 10 -5.40 3.26 -1.01
N TYR A 11 -4.40 4.05 -0.61
CA TYR A 11 -3.65 3.82 0.63
C TYR A 11 -4.58 3.63 1.83
N TYR A 12 -5.56 4.52 1.99
CA TYR A 12 -6.43 4.57 3.15
C TYR A 12 -7.36 3.35 3.26
N GLU A 13 -7.50 2.56 2.20
CA GLU A 13 -8.30 1.34 2.20
C GLU A 13 -7.44 0.07 2.22
N TYR A 14 -6.34 0.05 1.45
CA TYR A 14 -5.57 -1.17 1.19
C TYR A 14 -4.15 -1.15 1.73
N TYR A 15 -3.75 -0.14 2.52
CA TYR A 15 -2.48 -0.18 3.23
C TYR A 15 -2.31 -1.45 4.09
N PRO A 16 -3.30 -1.88 4.91
CA PRO A 16 -3.14 -3.07 5.75
C PRO A 16 -2.84 -4.34 4.93
N PHE A 17 -3.45 -4.49 3.75
CA PHE A 17 -3.14 -5.58 2.83
C PHE A 17 -1.67 -5.55 2.41
N TRP A 18 -1.19 -4.42 1.87
CA TRP A 18 0.18 -4.30 1.38
C TRP A 18 1.23 -4.37 2.49
N ALA A 19 0.94 -3.75 3.63
CA ALA A 19 1.78 -3.84 4.81
C ALA A 19 1.96 -5.30 5.25
N GLY A 20 0.88 -6.08 5.37
CA GLY A 20 0.96 -7.50 5.72
C GLY A 20 1.66 -8.34 4.64
N PHE A 21 1.43 -8.03 3.36
CA PHE A 21 2.09 -8.69 2.25
C PHE A 21 3.62 -8.52 2.31
N PHE A 22 4.09 -7.29 2.42
CA PHE A 22 5.53 -6.99 2.43
C PHE A 22 6.19 -7.36 3.75
N TYR A 23 5.49 -7.22 4.88
CA TYR A 23 5.93 -7.71 6.18
C TYR A 23 6.29 -9.21 6.12
N LYS A 24 5.40 -10.04 5.57
CA LYS A 24 5.64 -11.48 5.42
C LYS A 24 6.80 -11.81 4.47
N LEU A 25 7.10 -10.93 3.51
CA LEU A 25 8.26 -11.06 2.62
C LEU A 25 9.56 -10.50 3.21
N GLY A 26 9.51 -9.89 4.41
CA GLY A 26 10.67 -9.21 5.00
C GLY A 26 11.10 -7.98 4.20
N ILE A 27 10.15 -7.29 3.57
CA ILE A 27 10.34 -6.04 2.83
C ILE A 27 9.72 -4.92 3.66
N GLU A 28 10.49 -3.87 3.92
CA GLU A 28 10.00 -2.69 4.64
C GLU A 28 9.15 -1.83 3.71
N LEU A 29 7.90 -1.55 4.09
CA LEU A 29 7.00 -0.66 3.37
C LEU A 29 6.99 0.71 4.05
N VAL A 30 7.58 1.71 3.39
CA VAL A 30 7.77 3.06 3.93
C VAL A 30 6.68 3.98 3.40
N SER A 31 5.82 4.46 4.28
CA SER A 31 4.78 5.43 3.92
C SER A 31 5.31 6.85 3.88
N SER A 32 4.77 7.68 2.99
CA SER A 32 4.99 9.13 3.05
C SER A 32 4.30 9.73 4.30
N PRO A 33 4.74 10.90 4.79
CA PRO A 33 4.13 11.56 5.95
C PRO A 33 2.65 11.91 5.71
N LEU A 34 1.95 12.35 6.77
CA LEU A 34 0.59 12.88 6.62
C LEU A 34 0.56 14.01 5.58
N THR A 35 -0.51 14.06 4.79
CA THR A 35 -0.72 15.14 3.83
C THR A 35 -0.69 16.47 4.56
N ASN A 36 0.22 17.35 4.14
CA ASN A 36 0.34 18.70 4.65
C ASN A 36 0.24 19.70 3.48
N ARG A 37 0.25 21.00 3.81
CA ARG A 37 0.13 22.07 2.82
C ARG A 37 1.23 22.02 1.76
N GLU A 38 2.46 21.72 2.16
CA GLU A 38 3.61 21.65 1.25
C GLU A 38 3.44 20.53 0.21
N ILE A 39 3.08 19.31 0.66
CA ILE A 39 2.81 18.16 -0.21
C ILE A 39 1.69 18.51 -1.19
N MET A 40 0.62 19.14 -0.72
CA MET A 40 -0.50 19.56 -1.56
C MET A 40 -0.06 20.59 -2.61
N GLU A 41 0.67 21.63 -2.20
CA GLU A 41 1.15 22.68 -3.11
C GLU A 41 2.11 22.15 -4.17
N ILE A 42 3.03 21.24 -3.80
CA ILE A 42 3.92 20.59 -4.76
C ILE A 42 3.11 19.78 -5.77
N GLY A 43 2.13 19.01 -5.29
CA GLY A 43 1.22 18.24 -6.12
C GLY A 43 0.45 19.09 -7.12
N LEU A 44 -0.12 20.20 -6.65
CA LEU A 44 -0.87 21.16 -7.47
C LEU A 44 0.00 21.81 -8.56
N LYS A 45 1.27 22.09 -8.27
CA LYS A 45 2.20 22.74 -9.22
C LYS A 45 2.76 21.79 -10.27
N LYS A 46 2.96 20.51 -9.91
CA LYS A 46 3.66 19.54 -10.77
C LYS A 46 2.72 18.67 -11.60
N ALA A 47 1.51 18.43 -11.12
CA ALA A 47 0.57 17.56 -11.81
C ALA A 47 -0.14 18.31 -12.96
N PRO A 48 -0.47 17.64 -14.08
CA PRO A 48 -1.27 18.22 -15.15
C PRO A 48 -2.60 18.79 -14.65
N ASP A 49 -3.04 19.89 -15.26
CA ASP A 49 -4.22 20.63 -14.82
C ASP A 49 -5.50 19.78 -14.81
N ASP A 50 -5.61 18.86 -15.76
CA ASP A 50 -6.76 17.95 -15.99
C ASP A 50 -6.83 16.77 -14.99
N THR A 51 -5.91 16.70 -14.02
CA THR A 51 -5.93 15.63 -13.00
C THR A 51 -6.81 16.00 -11.81
N CYS A 52 -7.48 15.01 -11.22
CA CYS A 52 -8.27 15.24 -10.01
C CYS A 52 -7.35 15.50 -8.80
N LEU A 53 -7.84 16.25 -7.81
CA LEU A 53 -7.07 16.61 -6.62
C LEU A 53 -6.39 15.41 -5.92
N PRO A 54 -7.03 14.22 -5.79
CA PRO A 54 -6.36 13.06 -5.20
C PRO A 54 -5.10 12.59 -5.95
N VAL A 55 -5.07 12.70 -7.28
CA VAL A 55 -3.88 12.40 -8.10
C VAL A 55 -2.82 13.49 -7.94
N LYS A 56 -3.23 14.76 -7.83
CA LYS A 56 -2.29 15.86 -7.51
C LYS A 56 -1.62 15.62 -6.16
N ILE A 57 -2.39 15.20 -5.14
CA ILE A 57 -1.85 14.86 -3.82
C ILE A 57 -0.89 13.66 -3.90
N LEU A 58 -1.21 12.62 -4.67
CA LEU A 58 -0.29 11.50 -4.94
C LEU A 58 1.06 12.00 -5.49
N VAL A 59 1.04 12.88 -6.49
CA VAL A 59 2.26 13.49 -7.07
C VAL A 59 3.08 14.19 -5.99
N GLY A 60 2.44 14.95 -5.11
CA GLY A 60 3.11 15.54 -3.94
C GLY A 60 3.80 14.50 -3.07
N HIS A 61 3.08 13.43 -2.69
CA HIS A 61 3.61 12.35 -1.84
C HIS A 61 4.82 11.63 -2.47
N LEU A 62 4.81 11.44 -3.79
CA LEU A 62 5.94 10.84 -4.51
C LEU A 62 7.22 11.68 -4.40
N THR A 63 7.10 13.00 -4.23
CA THR A 63 8.28 13.87 -4.09
C THR A 63 8.95 13.82 -2.71
N VAL A 64 8.23 13.36 -1.68
CA VAL A 64 8.75 13.26 -0.30
C VAL A 64 9.19 11.84 0.06
N LEU A 65 8.86 10.84 -0.77
CA LEU A 65 9.41 9.48 -0.65
C LEU A 65 10.86 9.47 -1.15
N ARG A 66 11.79 9.54 -0.21
CA ARG A 66 13.25 9.51 -0.41
C ARG A 66 13.88 8.42 0.45
N GLY A 67 15.07 7.96 0.07
CA GLY A 67 15.80 6.91 0.82
C GLY A 67 15.17 5.50 0.73
N VAL A 68 14.33 5.27 -0.27
CA VAL A 68 13.76 3.96 -0.61
C VAL A 68 14.40 3.42 -1.88
N GLU A 69 14.44 2.10 -2.03
CA GLU A 69 15.05 1.42 -3.18
C GLU A 69 14.12 1.38 -4.41
N GLY A 70 12.83 1.67 -4.21
CA GLY A 70 11.85 1.84 -5.27
C GLY A 70 10.51 2.28 -4.71
N ILE A 71 9.62 2.73 -5.59
CA ILE A 71 8.24 3.07 -5.26
C ILE A 71 7.36 1.89 -5.62
N PHE A 72 6.56 1.42 -4.68
CA PHE A 72 5.49 0.47 -4.97
C PHE A 72 4.20 1.22 -5.27
N LEU A 73 3.62 0.99 -6.45
CA LEU A 73 2.35 1.57 -6.84
C LEU A 73 1.48 0.50 -7.53
N PRO A 74 0.58 -0.17 -6.81
CA PRO A 74 -0.26 -1.21 -7.38
C PRO A 74 -1.32 -0.61 -8.30
N ARG A 75 -1.59 -1.27 -9.43
CA ARG A 75 -2.71 -0.94 -10.29
C ARG A 75 -3.94 -1.70 -9.81
N LEU A 76 -4.90 -0.98 -9.22
CA LEU A 76 -6.18 -1.57 -8.88
C LEU A 76 -7.10 -1.48 -10.10
N VAL A 77 -7.16 -2.57 -10.88
CA VAL A 77 -8.04 -2.67 -12.04
C VAL A 77 -9.48 -2.80 -11.61
N SER A 78 -9.70 -3.70 -10.64
CA SER A 78 -11.01 -4.01 -10.11
C SER A 78 -10.87 -4.64 -8.73
N MET A 79 -11.66 -4.17 -7.77
CA MET A 79 -11.70 -4.72 -6.40
C MET A 79 -12.93 -5.60 -6.14
N GLU A 80 -13.87 -5.64 -7.07
CA GLU A 80 -15.12 -6.40 -6.97
C GLU A 80 -15.53 -6.96 -8.33
N GLN A 81 -16.26 -8.08 -8.34
CA GLN A 81 -16.77 -8.64 -9.58
C GLN A 81 -17.61 -7.62 -10.36
N ASN A 82 -17.46 -7.61 -11.67
CA ASN A 82 -18.19 -6.72 -12.58
C ASN A 82 -17.91 -5.21 -12.44
N THR A 83 -16.88 -4.79 -11.69
CA THR A 83 -16.49 -3.37 -11.56
C THR A 83 -15.16 -3.05 -12.26
N TYR A 84 -14.96 -1.78 -12.62
CA TYR A 84 -13.66 -1.23 -13.00
C TYR A 84 -13.45 0.07 -12.24
N HIS A 85 -12.22 0.36 -11.84
CA HIS A 85 -11.88 1.70 -11.38
C HIS A 85 -11.83 2.70 -12.54
N CYS A 86 -11.87 3.99 -12.22
CA CYS A 86 -11.87 5.02 -13.26
C CYS A 86 -10.55 5.01 -14.06
N PRO A 87 -10.53 5.52 -15.31
CA PRO A 87 -9.36 5.47 -16.18
C PRO A 87 -8.11 6.10 -15.56
N LYS A 88 -8.27 7.13 -14.72
CA LYS A 88 -7.15 7.77 -14.01
C LYS A 88 -6.49 6.81 -13.02
N ILE A 89 -7.23 5.94 -12.31
CA ILE A 89 -6.69 4.89 -11.42
C ILE A 89 -5.98 3.80 -12.24
N LEU A 90 -6.60 3.37 -13.34
CA LEU A 90 -6.07 2.30 -14.20
C LEU A 90 -4.70 2.68 -14.80
N GLY A 91 -4.53 3.93 -15.19
CA GLY A 91 -3.27 4.44 -15.74
C GLY A 91 -2.29 5.01 -14.70
N LEU A 92 -2.52 4.83 -13.39
CA LEU A 92 -1.69 5.48 -12.37
C LEU A 92 -0.20 5.17 -12.49
N PRO A 93 0.25 3.90 -12.52
CA PRO A 93 1.68 3.57 -12.50
C PRO A 93 2.47 4.28 -13.59
N GLU A 94 1.90 4.39 -14.79
CA GLU A 94 2.52 5.05 -15.94
C GLU A 94 2.34 6.57 -15.91
N SER A 95 1.14 7.03 -15.55
CA SER A 95 0.81 8.45 -15.63
C SER A 95 1.56 9.31 -14.63
N ILE A 96 2.14 8.75 -13.56
CA ILE A 96 2.88 9.52 -12.55
C ILE A 96 4.40 9.49 -12.72
N LEU A 97 4.93 8.80 -13.74
CA LEU A 97 6.38 8.61 -13.89
C LEU A 97 7.14 9.94 -14.01
N TYR A 98 6.52 10.96 -14.62
CA TYR A 98 7.10 12.31 -14.73
C TYR A 98 7.38 12.97 -13.36
N ALA A 99 6.71 12.54 -12.29
CA ALA A 99 6.86 13.10 -10.95
C ALA A 99 8.09 12.55 -10.21
N LEU A 100 8.68 11.46 -10.73
CA LEU A 100 9.81 10.76 -10.12
C LEU A 100 11.12 11.11 -10.85
N PRO A 101 12.27 11.08 -10.14
CA PRO A 101 13.58 11.07 -10.79
C PRO A 101 13.69 9.94 -11.81
N ALA A 102 14.40 10.16 -12.92
CA ALA A 102 14.46 9.23 -14.06
C ALA A 102 14.99 7.84 -13.69
N GLU A 103 15.82 7.75 -12.65
CA GLU A 103 16.45 6.54 -12.14
C GLU A 103 15.56 5.79 -11.12
N SER A 104 14.41 6.36 -10.78
CA SER A 104 13.51 5.76 -9.79
C SER A 104 12.88 4.49 -10.33
N LYS A 105 13.05 3.39 -9.59
CA LYS A 105 12.36 2.14 -9.91
C LYS A 105 10.93 2.16 -9.40
N VAL A 106 9.97 1.91 -10.28
CA VAL A 106 8.55 1.74 -9.92
C VAL A 106 8.18 0.26 -10.04
N TYR A 107 7.68 -0.26 -8.94
CA TYR A 107 7.18 -1.63 -8.80
C TYR A 107 5.65 -1.58 -8.86
N THR A 108 5.08 -2.25 -9.85
CA THR A 108 3.62 -2.32 -10.03
C THR A 108 3.15 -3.77 -10.06
N VAL A 109 1.90 -3.98 -9.66
CA VAL A 109 1.20 -5.24 -9.80
C VAL A 109 -0.27 -4.95 -10.08
N ASP A 110 -0.83 -5.69 -11.03
CA ASP A 110 -2.22 -5.54 -11.43
C ASP A 110 -3.12 -6.40 -10.52
N ILE A 111 -4.00 -5.74 -9.79
CA ILE A 111 -5.01 -6.37 -8.96
C ILE A 111 -6.36 -6.27 -9.66
N ASN A 112 -6.82 -7.42 -10.15
CA ASN A 112 -8.05 -7.53 -10.93
C ASN A 112 -8.95 -8.63 -10.38
N TRP A 113 -9.84 -8.27 -9.45
CA TRP A 113 -10.79 -9.20 -8.84
C TRP A 113 -11.96 -9.57 -9.75
N ARG A 114 -12.18 -8.83 -10.85
CA ARG A 114 -13.16 -9.19 -11.89
C ARG A 114 -12.85 -10.55 -12.52
N GLU A 115 -11.58 -10.82 -12.81
CA GLU A 115 -11.10 -12.10 -13.35
C GLU A 115 -10.93 -13.18 -12.27
N GLY A 116 -11.26 -12.84 -11.02
CA GLY A 116 -11.26 -13.74 -9.89
C GLY A 116 -9.91 -13.91 -9.19
N LYS A 117 -9.96 -14.62 -8.06
CA LYS A 117 -8.83 -14.81 -7.14
C LYS A 117 -7.60 -15.44 -7.80
N ARG A 118 -7.82 -16.35 -8.77
CA ARG A 118 -6.73 -17.05 -9.45
C ARG A 118 -5.85 -16.06 -10.21
N GLU A 119 -6.46 -15.09 -10.90
CA GLU A 119 -5.72 -14.09 -11.67
C GLU A 119 -4.95 -13.14 -10.77
N VAL A 120 -5.56 -12.66 -9.68
CA VAL A 120 -4.86 -11.87 -8.66
C VAL A 120 -3.62 -12.59 -8.12
N ILE A 121 -3.73 -13.89 -7.84
CA ILE A 121 -2.59 -14.69 -7.36
C ILE A 121 -1.52 -14.84 -8.46
N ASN A 122 -1.91 -15.02 -9.73
CA ASN A 122 -0.96 -15.09 -10.84
C ASN A 122 -0.18 -13.78 -10.99
N SER A 123 -0.86 -12.62 -10.96
CA SER A 123 -0.21 -11.30 -11.00
C SER A 123 0.77 -11.11 -9.85
N LEU A 124 0.38 -11.50 -8.63
CA LEU A 124 1.26 -11.44 -7.47
C LEU A 124 2.47 -12.40 -7.59
N MET A 125 2.30 -13.56 -8.23
CA MET A 125 3.42 -14.48 -8.49
C MET A 125 4.39 -13.94 -9.53
N ALA A 126 3.88 -13.31 -10.59
CA ALA A 126 4.69 -12.64 -11.59
C ALA A 126 5.51 -11.51 -10.96
N PHE A 127 4.83 -10.62 -10.21
CA PHE A 127 5.46 -9.58 -9.40
C PHE A 127 6.51 -10.16 -8.45
N GLY A 128 6.18 -11.26 -7.76
CA GLY A 128 7.10 -11.97 -6.88
C GLY A 128 8.40 -12.38 -7.56
N GLY A 129 8.34 -12.82 -8.81
CA GLY A 129 9.53 -13.14 -9.61
C GLY A 129 10.44 -11.92 -9.81
N GLU A 130 9.87 -10.74 -10.08
CA GLU A 130 10.62 -9.49 -10.27
C GLU A 130 11.35 -9.01 -9.00
N ILE A 131 10.82 -9.38 -7.82
CA ILE A 131 11.42 -9.07 -6.51
C ILE A 131 12.16 -10.28 -5.88
N GLY A 132 12.42 -11.33 -6.68
CA GLY A 132 13.24 -12.48 -6.28
C GLY A 132 12.58 -13.40 -5.24
N ARG A 133 11.25 -13.55 -5.27
CA ARG A 133 10.47 -14.36 -4.31
C ARG A 133 9.82 -15.56 -4.98
N SER A 134 9.79 -16.67 -4.25
CA SER A 134 9.21 -17.91 -4.74
C SER A 134 7.68 -17.87 -4.72
N LYS A 135 7.04 -18.69 -5.55
CA LYS A 135 5.57 -18.85 -5.56
C LYS A 135 5.02 -19.27 -4.19
N GLY A 136 5.79 -20.01 -3.38
CA GLY A 136 5.42 -20.38 -2.02
C GLY A 136 5.37 -19.16 -1.09
N GLN A 137 6.43 -18.36 -1.10
CA GLN A 137 6.51 -17.11 -0.32
C GLN A 137 5.38 -16.14 -0.67
N ILE A 138 5.05 -16.00 -1.96
CA ILE A 138 3.95 -15.13 -2.41
C ILE A 138 2.58 -15.63 -1.91
N ARG A 139 2.33 -16.94 -1.89
CA ARG A 139 1.07 -17.48 -1.35
C ARG A 139 0.95 -17.22 0.15
N GLU A 140 2.03 -17.39 0.90
CA GLU A 140 2.05 -17.08 2.33
C GLU A 140 1.86 -15.58 2.59
N ALA A 141 2.55 -14.72 1.83
CA ALA A 141 2.41 -13.27 1.91
C ALA A 141 0.98 -12.80 1.58
N PHE A 142 0.37 -13.39 0.55
CA PHE A 142 -1.03 -13.12 0.23
C PHE A 142 -1.97 -13.53 1.36
N ALA A 143 -1.75 -14.68 2.00
CA ALA A 143 -2.56 -15.11 3.15
C ALA A 143 -2.40 -14.17 4.36
N GLU A 144 -1.18 -13.68 4.63
CA GLU A 144 -0.92 -12.66 5.65
C GLU A 144 -1.65 -11.34 5.33
N ALA A 145 -1.51 -10.86 4.11
CA ALA A 145 -2.17 -9.65 3.60
C ALA A 145 -3.69 -9.70 3.78
N GLN A 146 -4.32 -10.84 3.44
CA GLN A 146 -5.75 -11.05 3.66
C GLN A 146 -6.13 -11.05 5.14
N ARG A 147 -5.27 -11.56 6.02
CA ARG A 147 -5.52 -11.54 7.47
C ARG A 147 -5.52 -10.12 8.00
N TRP A 148 -4.54 -9.31 7.59
CA TRP A 148 -4.42 -7.91 8.02
C TRP A 148 -5.58 -7.06 7.49
N GLN A 149 -5.95 -7.22 6.21
CA GLN A 149 -7.11 -6.51 5.63
C GLN A 149 -8.41 -6.86 6.36
N LYS A 150 -8.63 -8.15 6.68
CA LYS A 150 -9.82 -8.58 7.45
C LYS A 150 -9.80 -8.04 8.88
N ALA A 151 -8.63 -7.95 9.51
CA ALA A 151 -8.51 -7.36 10.84
C ALA A 151 -8.88 -5.87 10.80
N TYR A 152 -8.36 -5.13 9.82
CA TYR A 152 -8.71 -3.72 9.59
C TYR A 152 -10.22 -3.54 9.42
N GLN A 153 -10.85 -4.31 8.52
CA GLN A 153 -12.30 -4.25 8.30
C GLN A 153 -13.11 -4.55 9.57
N ARG A 154 -12.68 -5.51 10.40
CA ARG A 154 -13.31 -5.79 11.69
C ARG A 154 -13.20 -4.63 12.67
N MET A 155 -12.04 -3.97 12.74
CA MET A 155 -11.84 -2.79 13.59
C MET A 155 -12.77 -1.64 13.16
N ARG A 156 -12.84 -1.36 11.86
CA ARG A 156 -13.72 -0.35 11.29
C ARG A 156 -15.20 -0.63 11.58
N ASN A 157 -15.64 -1.88 11.40
CA ASN A 157 -17.00 -2.31 11.72
C ASN A 157 -17.32 -2.29 13.23
N ALA A 158 -16.31 -2.41 14.08
CA ALA A 158 -16.43 -2.27 15.53
C ALA A 158 -16.38 -0.81 16.02
N GLY A 159 -16.42 0.17 15.10
CA GLY A 159 -16.46 1.59 15.41
C GLY A 159 -15.13 2.17 15.90
N TRP A 160 -14.00 1.57 15.51
CA TRP A 160 -12.68 2.21 15.67
C TRP A 160 -12.54 3.32 14.64
N SER A 161 -11.92 4.44 15.02
CA SER A 161 -11.56 5.51 14.07
C SER A 161 -10.54 5.03 13.04
N PHE A 162 -10.37 5.81 11.98
CA PHE A 162 -9.45 5.46 10.90
C PHE A 162 -8.01 5.51 11.43
N GLU A 163 -7.71 6.56 12.18
CA GLU A 163 -6.41 6.86 12.78
C GLU A 163 -5.98 5.76 13.74
N GLU A 164 -6.84 5.40 14.70
CA GLU A 164 -6.57 4.29 15.65
C GLU A 164 -6.35 2.96 14.92
N SER A 165 -7.10 2.71 13.86
CA SER A 165 -6.98 1.48 13.08
C SER A 165 -5.65 1.42 12.36
N MET A 166 -5.25 2.52 11.71
CA MET A 166 -4.01 2.61 10.94
C MET A 166 -2.77 2.56 11.81
N GLU A 167 -2.79 3.21 12.98
CA GLU A 167 -1.66 3.20 13.90
C GLU A 167 -1.24 1.76 14.28
N CYS A 168 -2.22 0.86 14.44
CA CYS A 168 -1.95 -0.55 14.71
C CYS A 168 -1.16 -1.23 13.57
N PHE A 169 -1.50 -0.96 12.31
CA PHE A 169 -0.83 -1.59 11.16
C PHE A 169 0.50 -0.93 10.81
N GLU A 170 0.61 0.39 10.99
CA GLU A 170 1.87 1.11 10.80
C GLU A 170 2.91 0.68 11.85
N ALA A 171 2.49 0.53 13.11
CA ALA A 171 3.34 0.01 14.18
C ALA A 171 3.82 -1.45 13.91
N LEU A 172 2.96 -2.30 13.36
CA LEU A 172 3.30 -3.68 13.00
C LEU A 172 4.12 -3.79 11.70
N ALA A 173 4.03 -2.81 10.81
CA ALA A 173 4.81 -2.79 9.57
C ALA A 173 6.24 -2.30 9.79
N GLU A 174 6.47 -1.47 10.81
CA GLU A 174 7.78 -0.91 11.16
C GLU A 174 8.66 -1.91 11.94
N PRO A 175 9.74 -2.46 11.36
CA PRO A 175 10.57 -3.46 12.03
C PRO A 175 11.30 -2.91 13.26
N MET A 176 11.59 -1.60 13.28
CA MET A 176 12.23 -0.92 14.42
C MET A 176 11.28 -0.79 15.61
N LYS A 177 10.05 -0.28 15.42
CA LYS A 177 9.07 -0.15 16.52
C LYS A 177 8.56 -1.48 17.05
N LEU A 178 8.53 -2.54 16.22
CA LEU A 178 8.19 -3.89 16.65
C LEU A 178 9.09 -4.42 17.77
N LYS A 179 10.39 -4.09 17.75
CA LYS A 179 11.33 -4.46 18.84
C LYS A 179 11.01 -3.72 20.14
N ASP A 180 10.55 -2.48 20.04
CA ASP A 180 10.23 -1.63 21.18
C ASP A 180 8.82 -1.90 21.77
N LEU A 181 7.93 -2.53 20.97
CA LEU A 181 6.55 -2.84 21.36
C LEU A 181 6.37 -4.19 22.08
N GLY A 182 7.46 -4.93 22.34
CA GLY A 182 7.42 -6.14 23.16
C GLY A 182 6.64 -7.31 22.54
N PHE A 183 6.40 -7.31 21.22
CA PHE A 183 5.76 -8.42 20.53
C PHE A 183 6.75 -9.59 20.34
N SER A 184 7.02 -10.27 21.46
CA SER A 184 7.46 -11.66 21.44
C SER A 184 6.28 -12.51 20.93
N GLN A 185 6.54 -13.46 20.04
CA GLN A 185 5.54 -14.40 19.56
C GLN A 185 4.95 -15.20 20.73
N GLU A 186 3.84 -14.75 21.32
CA GLU A 186 2.81 -15.57 21.96
C GLU A 186 1.64 -14.67 22.39
N GLY A 187 0.42 -15.19 22.25
CA GLY A 187 -0.80 -14.42 22.09
C GLY A 187 -1.14 -13.42 23.21
N SER A 188 -1.77 -12.32 22.82
CA SER A 188 -2.58 -11.51 23.73
C SER A 188 -3.66 -10.74 22.97
N ARG A 189 -4.91 -11.06 23.29
CA ARG A 189 -6.11 -10.33 22.87
C ARG A 189 -6.06 -8.93 23.51
N ARG A 190 -6.18 -7.87 22.71
CA ARG A 190 -6.54 -6.54 23.22
C ARG A 190 -8.02 -6.27 22.92
N GLN A 191 -8.83 -6.14 23.97
CA GLN A 191 -10.17 -5.56 23.92
C GLN A 191 -10.07 -4.04 24.11
N LYS A 192 -11.02 -3.32 23.51
CA LYS A 192 -11.15 -1.85 23.60
C LYS A 192 -11.34 -1.45 25.08
N PRO A 193 -10.59 -0.48 25.64
CA PRO A 193 -10.94 0.10 26.92
C PRO A 193 -12.30 0.81 26.79
N ALA A 194 -13.09 0.74 27.88
CA ALA A 194 -14.43 1.30 27.98
C ALA A 194 -14.50 2.80 27.67
#